data_AF-A0A8D8AM26-F1
#
_entry.id   AF-A0A8D8AM26-F1
#
_cell.length_a   1.000
_cell.length_b   1.000
_cell.length_c   1.000
_cell.angle_alpha   90.00
_cell.angle_beta   90.00
_cell.angle_gamma   90.00
#
_symmetry.space_group_name_H-M   'P 1'
#
loop_
_entity.id
_entity.type
_entity.pdbx_description
1 polymer ?
#
loop_
_entity_poly.entity_id
_entity_poly.type
_entity_poly.pdbx_seq_one_letter_code
_entity_poly.pdbx_strand_id
1 'polypeptide(L)'
;MGTGLMRTGYVNLNNRINCIPADVSIKAMIIAAWKKANEGPGQLTVINSAAEVHKTADYNFLIYDARYVYYRHPMTQVLWAPGGTHAPCKYVYYLLFFLYQVIPSMFLDLALKARGKKPFLLKLQRKVFDAQMSLKYFTDNEWVFKTDNFRNLAHDLLESDR
;
A
#
# COMPACT_ATOMS: atom_id res chain seq x y z
N MET A 1 -0.99 6.35 -5.17
CA MET A 1 -1.35 6.81 -6.53
C MET A 1 -2.74 7.42 -6.63
N GLY A 2 -3.67 7.13 -5.70
CA GLY A 2 -5.06 7.58 -5.78
C GLY A 2 -5.30 9.08 -5.86
N THR A 3 -4.52 9.91 -5.16
CA THR A 3 -4.66 11.38 -5.19
C THR A 3 -3.84 12.06 -6.30
N GLY A 4 -3.04 11.31 -7.06
CA GLY A 4 -2.13 11.82 -8.09
C GLY A 4 -0.85 12.50 -7.61
N LEU A 5 -0.63 12.58 -6.30
CA LEU A 5 0.52 13.27 -5.70
C LEU A 5 1.87 12.58 -5.95
N MET A 6 1.89 11.25 -5.87
CA MET A 6 3.05 10.41 -6.18
C MET A 6 2.97 10.00 -7.65
N ARG A 7 4.00 10.36 -8.42
CA ARG A 7 4.08 10.18 -9.88
C ARG A 7 5.14 9.17 -10.33
N THR A 8 6.06 8.80 -9.45
CA THR A 8 7.11 7.84 -9.76
C THR A 8 7.52 7.08 -8.51
N GLY A 9 7.99 5.85 -8.71
CA GLY A 9 8.49 4.96 -7.67
C GLY A 9 9.50 3.98 -8.26
N TYR A 10 10.43 3.52 -7.42
CA TYR A 10 11.38 2.46 -7.74
C TYR A 10 11.13 1.27 -6.83
N VAL A 11 10.67 0.17 -7.42
CA VAL A 11 10.41 -1.12 -6.75
C VAL A 11 10.69 -2.24 -7.75
N ASN A 12 11.10 -3.42 -7.30
CA ASN A 12 11.15 -4.57 -8.20
C ASN A 12 9.72 -5.03 -8.52
N LEU A 13 9.32 -4.95 -9.79
CA LEU A 13 7.96 -5.28 -10.21
C LEU A 13 7.59 -6.75 -10.01
N ASN A 14 8.61 -7.62 -9.98
CA ASN A 14 8.44 -9.06 -9.80
C ASN A 14 8.31 -9.45 -8.33
N ASN A 15 8.55 -8.53 -7.39
CA ASN A 15 8.35 -8.83 -5.98
C ASN A 15 6.86 -8.93 -5.67
N ARG A 16 6.50 -9.91 -4.85
CA ARG A 16 5.15 -10.10 -4.35
C ARG A 16 4.82 -9.12 -3.24
N ILE A 17 3.58 -8.63 -3.26
CA ILE A 17 3.01 -7.79 -2.20
C ILE A 17 1.97 -8.59 -1.41
N ASN A 18 2.13 -8.62 -0.09
CA ASN A 18 1.13 -9.21 0.80
C ASN A 18 0.05 -8.17 1.09
N CYS A 19 -1.03 -8.22 0.31
CA CYS A 19 -2.22 -7.42 0.54
C CYS A 19 -3.38 -8.35 0.87
N ILE A 20 -4.04 -8.09 1.99
CA ILE A 20 -5.28 -8.77 2.35
C ILE A 20 -6.40 -7.76 2.53
N PRO A 21 -7.64 -8.11 2.16
CA PRO A 21 -8.79 -7.28 2.45
C PRO A 21 -8.92 -7.01 3.96
N ALA A 22 -9.29 -5.77 4.32
CA ALA A 22 -9.36 -5.37 5.72
C ALA A 22 -10.46 -6.13 6.50
N ASP A 23 -11.57 -6.43 5.84
CA ASP A 23 -12.68 -7.24 6.36
C ASP A 23 -12.24 -8.66 6.72
N VAL A 24 -11.37 -9.28 5.90
CA VAL A 24 -10.79 -10.60 6.20
C VAL A 24 -9.97 -10.56 7.50
N SER A 25 -9.14 -9.53 7.70
CA SER A 25 -8.42 -9.34 8.96
C SER A 25 -9.33 -9.13 10.16
N ILE A 26 -10.39 -8.34 9.99
CA ILE A 26 -11.36 -8.04 11.05
C ILE A 26 -12.10 -9.32 11.45
N LYS A 27 -12.56 -10.12 10.48
CA LYS A 27 -13.21 -11.42 10.74
C LYS A 27 -12.28 -12.33 11.52
N ALA A 28 -11.03 -12.48 11.10
CA ALA A 28 -10.06 -13.31 11.79
C ALA A 28 -9.79 -12.84 13.22
N MET A 29 -9.74 -11.53 13.46
CA MET A 29 -9.59 -10.95 14.80
C MET A 29 -10.78 -11.31 15.72
N ILE A 30 -12.01 -11.25 15.21
CA ILE A 30 -13.22 -11.62 15.96
C ILE A 30 -13.20 -13.10 16.32
N ILE A 31 -12.89 -13.97 15.36
CA ILE A 31 -12.85 -15.43 15.56
C ILE A 31 -11.74 -15.80 16.55
N ALA A 32 -10.57 -15.18 16.40
CA ALA A 32 -9.45 -15.38 17.33
C ALA A 32 -9.82 -15.00 18.77
N ALA A 33 -10.52 -13.87 18.96
CA ALA A 33 -10.98 -13.44 20.27
C ALA A 33 -12.01 -14.41 20.87
N TRP A 34 -12.99 -14.85 20.07
CA TRP A 34 -13.98 -15.85 20.49
C TRP A 34 -13.32 -17.17 20.88
N LYS A 35 -12.40 -17.67 20.06
CA LYS A 35 -11.65 -18.90 20.31
C LYS A 35 -10.85 -18.80 21.61
N LYS A 36 -10.14 -17.69 21.82
CA LYS A 36 -9.37 -17.47 23.05
C LYS A 36 -10.24 -17.40 24.30
N ALA A 37 -11.45 -16.84 24.20
CA ALA A 37 -12.39 -16.80 25.30
C ALA A 37 -12.89 -18.20 25.69
N ASN A 38 -13.08 -19.10 24.72
CA ASN A 38 -13.60 -20.44 24.95
C ASN A 38 -12.53 -21.48 25.35
N GLU A 39 -11.30 -21.34 24.86
CA GLU A 39 -10.19 -22.26 25.21
C GLU A 39 -9.61 -22.00 26.62
N GLY A 40 -9.91 -20.85 27.22
CA GLY A 40 -9.43 -20.48 28.55
C GLY A 40 -7.95 -20.04 28.58
N PRO A 41 -7.36 -19.89 29.79
CA PRO A 41 -5.97 -19.49 29.94
C PRO A 41 -5.04 -20.62 29.47
N GLY A 42 -4.52 -20.45 28.25
CA GLY A 42 -3.54 -21.34 27.62
C GLY A 42 -2.42 -20.56 26.93
N GLN A 43 -1.56 -21.29 26.22
CA GLN A 43 -0.42 -20.73 25.48
C GLN A 43 -0.84 -19.60 24.53
N LEU A 44 0.06 -18.63 24.31
CA LEU A 44 -0.16 -17.54 23.37
C LEU A 44 -0.12 -18.07 21.94
N THR A 45 -1.27 -18.06 21.26
CA THR A 45 -1.37 -18.40 19.84
C THR A 45 -1.21 -17.13 19.00
N VAL A 46 -0.16 -17.08 18.16
CA VAL A 46 0.05 -15.98 17.22
C VAL A 46 -0.65 -16.30 15.90
N ILE A 47 -1.51 -15.39 15.45
CA ILE A 47 -2.28 -15.53 14.22
C ILE A 47 -1.83 -14.42 13.27
N ASN A 48 -1.16 -14.79 12.18
CA ASN A 48 -0.76 -13.85 11.15
C ASN A 48 -1.85 -13.77 10.08
N SER A 49 -2.61 -12.67 10.07
CA SER A 49 -3.53 -12.35 8.99
C SER A 49 -2.72 -11.87 7.78
N ALA A 50 -2.37 -12.82 6.90
CA ALA A 50 -1.55 -12.57 5.73
C ALA A 50 -1.98 -13.46 4.56
N ALA A 51 -1.75 -13.02 3.34
CA ALA A 51 -2.00 -13.81 2.15
C ALA A 51 -0.97 -14.94 2.03
N GLU A 52 -1.42 -16.13 1.62
CA GLU A 52 -0.56 -17.22 1.20
C GLU A 52 0.14 -16.87 -0.12
N VAL A 53 1.31 -17.46 -0.37
CA VAL A 53 2.14 -17.15 -1.55
C VAL A 53 1.40 -17.27 -2.88
N HIS A 54 0.54 -18.27 -3.03
CA HIS A 54 -0.25 -18.48 -4.26
C HIS A 54 -1.46 -17.53 -4.39
N LYS A 55 -1.77 -16.75 -3.35
CA LYS A 55 -2.83 -15.73 -3.31
C LYS A 55 -2.30 -14.30 -3.31
N THR A 56 -0.97 -14.10 -3.23
CA THR A 56 -0.36 -12.77 -3.31
C THR A 56 -0.26 -12.30 -4.75
N ALA A 57 -0.51 -11.00 -4.97
CA ALA A 57 -0.22 -10.32 -6.22
C ALA A 57 1.24 -9.84 -6.26
N ASP A 58 1.74 -9.48 -7.43
CA ASP A 58 3.01 -8.77 -7.59
C ASP A 58 2.79 -7.26 -7.78
N TYR A 59 3.88 -6.48 -7.73
CA TYR A 59 3.81 -5.05 -7.99
C TYR A 59 3.45 -4.71 -9.45
N ASN A 60 3.64 -5.66 -10.37
CA ASN A 60 3.25 -5.52 -11.76
C ASN A 60 1.72 -5.40 -11.88
N PHE A 61 0.99 -6.34 -11.27
CA PHE A 61 -0.47 -6.29 -11.15
C PHE A 61 -0.94 -4.98 -10.50
N LEU A 62 -0.29 -4.56 -9.42
CA LEU A 62 -0.67 -3.33 -8.71
C LEU A 62 -0.47 -2.06 -9.55
N ILE A 63 0.51 -2.01 -10.46
CA ILE A 63 0.82 -0.81 -11.24
C ILE A 63 0.04 -0.79 -12.56
N TYR A 64 0.00 -1.91 -13.27
CA TYR A 64 -0.58 -1.96 -14.62
C TYR A 64 -2.04 -2.38 -14.63
N ASP A 65 -2.41 -3.43 -13.88
CA ASP A 65 -3.80 -3.90 -13.87
C ASP A 65 -4.70 -2.97 -13.03
N ALA A 66 -4.18 -2.44 -11.91
CA ALA A 66 -4.92 -1.43 -11.14
C ALA A 66 -5.22 -0.16 -11.94
N ARG A 67 -4.42 0.15 -12.98
CA ARG A 67 -4.66 1.31 -13.87
C ARG A 67 -6.03 1.21 -14.54
N TYR A 68 -6.44 0.01 -14.93
CA TYR A 68 -7.76 -0.22 -15.51
C TYR A 68 -8.88 0.11 -14.53
N VAL A 69 -8.72 -0.30 -13.26
CA VAL A 69 -9.67 0.00 -12.19
C VAL A 69 -9.77 1.51 -11.96
N TYR A 70 -8.64 2.22 -11.89
CA TYR A 70 -8.62 3.68 -11.72
C TYR A 70 -9.29 4.44 -12.86
N TYR A 71 -9.16 3.97 -14.10
CA TYR A 71 -9.85 4.60 -15.24
C TYR A 71 -11.36 4.40 -15.20
N ARG A 72 -11.84 3.24 -14.71
CA ARG A 72 -13.27 2.96 -14.59
C ARG A 72 -13.92 3.60 -13.37
N HIS A 73 -13.15 3.79 -12.31
CA HIS A 73 -13.62 4.33 -11.03
C HIS A 73 -12.79 5.55 -10.63
N PRO A 74 -13.10 6.74 -11.20
CA PRO A 74 -12.34 7.96 -10.90
C PRO A 74 -12.54 8.37 -9.44
N MET A 75 -11.45 8.79 -8.78
CA MET A 75 -11.52 9.31 -7.42
C MET A 75 -11.97 10.78 -7.39
N THR A 76 -12.76 11.13 -6.39
CA THR A 76 -13.31 12.48 -6.19
C THR A 76 -12.29 13.50 -5.65
N GLN A 77 -11.21 13.05 -5.00
CA GLN A 77 -10.20 13.92 -4.40
C GLN A 77 -8.82 13.70 -5.03
N VAL A 78 -8.62 14.27 -6.22
CA VAL A 78 -7.37 14.17 -6.97
C VAL A 78 -6.74 15.55 -7.15
N LEU A 79 -5.47 15.68 -6.77
CA LEU A 79 -4.67 16.86 -7.10
C LEU A 79 -4.19 16.81 -8.56
N TRP A 80 -3.91 15.59 -9.02
CA TRP A 80 -3.58 15.27 -10.40
C TRP A 80 -4.28 13.99 -10.82
N ALA A 81 -4.54 13.84 -12.12
CA ALA A 81 -5.04 12.58 -12.67
C ALA A 81 -4.21 11.38 -12.16
N PRO A 82 -4.84 10.36 -11.56
CA PRO A 82 -4.15 9.19 -11.05
C PRO A 82 -3.24 8.58 -12.12
N GLY A 83 -2.04 8.18 -11.72
CA GLY A 83 -1.06 7.61 -12.61
C GLY A 83 0.37 7.85 -12.13
N GLY A 84 1.31 7.48 -12.99
CA GLY A 84 2.73 7.59 -12.71
C GLY A 84 3.52 6.63 -13.58
N THR A 85 4.84 6.74 -13.48
CA THR A 85 5.78 5.92 -14.24
C THR A 85 6.68 5.18 -13.26
N HIS A 86 6.74 3.86 -13.41
CA HIS A 86 7.73 3.04 -12.73
C HIS A 86 9.13 3.39 -13.25
N ALA A 87 10.06 3.62 -12.33
CA ALA A 87 11.44 3.89 -12.67
C ALA A 87 12.24 2.58 -12.76
N PRO A 88 12.98 2.32 -13.85
CA PRO A 88 13.72 1.07 -14.02
C PRO A 88 14.94 0.97 -13.09
N CYS A 89 15.48 2.11 -12.63
CA CYS A 89 16.60 2.15 -11.70
C CYS A 89 16.54 3.38 -10.78
N LYS A 90 17.38 3.36 -9.74
CA LYS A 90 17.43 4.41 -8.71
C LYS A 90 17.75 5.80 -9.27
N TYR A 91 18.64 5.89 -10.26
CA TYR A 91 19.01 7.17 -10.87
C TYR A 91 17.85 7.79 -11.65
N VAL A 92 17.18 6.97 -12.46
CA VAL A 92 15.98 7.41 -13.20
C VAL A 92 14.87 7.80 -12.21
N TYR A 93 14.72 7.08 -11.10
CA TYR A 93 13.76 7.47 -10.07
C TYR A 93 14.02 8.87 -9.51
N TYR A 94 15.25 9.19 -9.10
CA TYR A 94 15.54 10.53 -8.58
C TYR A 94 15.33 11.62 -9.63
N LEU A 95 15.71 11.35 -10.89
CA LEU A 95 15.47 12.27 -12.00
C LEU A 95 13.97 12.53 -12.17
N LEU A 96 13.17 11.47 -12.29
CA LEU A 96 11.72 11.58 -12.47
C LEU A 96 11.03 12.19 -11.24
N PHE A 97 11.51 11.88 -10.03
CA PHE A 97 10.98 12.46 -8.79
C PHE A 97 11.22 13.97 -8.77
N PHE A 98 12.43 14.39 -9.13
CA PHE A 98 12.75 15.82 -9.21
C PHE A 98 11.91 16.53 -10.28
N LEU A 99 11.84 15.97 -11.50
CA LEU A 99 11.13 16.58 -12.62
C LEU A 99 9.60 16.58 -12.47
N TYR A 100 9.01 15.49 -11.98
CA TYR A 100 7.55 15.32 -11.95
C TYR A 100 6.90 15.56 -10.59
N GLN A 101 7.66 15.64 -9.51
CA GLN A 101 7.12 15.89 -8.17
C GLN A 101 7.69 17.18 -7.56
N VAL A 102 9.01 17.34 -7.53
CA VAL A 102 9.65 18.50 -6.85
C VAL A 102 9.44 19.80 -7.62
N ILE A 103 9.83 19.84 -8.90
CA ILE A 103 9.71 21.05 -9.74
C ILE A 103 8.25 21.55 -9.81
N PRO A 104 7.24 20.71 -10.13
CA PRO A 104 5.86 21.16 -10.19
C PRO A 104 5.33 21.63 -8.83
N SER A 105 5.70 20.94 -7.75
CA SER A 105 5.31 21.35 -6.38
C SER A 105 5.92 22.69 -6.00
N MET A 106 7.15 22.97 -6.43
CA MET A 106 7.81 24.26 -6.22
C MET A 106 7.08 25.40 -6.94
N PHE A 107 6.75 25.22 -8.22
CA PHE A 107 5.99 26.22 -8.98
C PHE A 107 4.61 26.49 -8.36
N LEU A 108 3.91 25.45 -7.92
CA LEU A 108 2.62 25.60 -7.26
C LEU A 108 2.74 26.29 -5.89
N ASP A 109 3.76 25.95 -5.08
CA ASP A 109 4.00 26.63 -3.81
C ASP A 109 4.38 28.11 -4.01
N LEU A 110 5.14 28.43 -5.06
CA LEU A 110 5.44 29.82 -5.44
C LEU A 110 4.17 30.57 -5.85
N ALA A 111 3.29 29.95 -6.64
CA ALA A 111 2.01 30.54 -7.03
C ALA A 111 1.07 30.74 -5.82
N LEU A 112 1.05 29.80 -4.87
CA LEU A 112 0.33 29.95 -3.61
C LEU A 112 0.86 31.13 -2.81
N LYS A 113 2.19 31.22 -2.66
CA LYS A 113 2.86 32.33 -1.95
C LYS A 113 2.56 33.68 -2.59
N ALA A 114 2.58 33.77 -3.92
CA ALA A 114 2.22 34.99 -4.67
C ALA A 114 0.75 35.41 -4.44
N ARG A 115 -0.14 34.46 -4.17
CA ARG A 115 -1.56 34.70 -3.83
C ARG A 115 -1.79 34.91 -2.32
N GLY A 116 -0.73 35.10 -1.53
CA GLY A 116 -0.81 35.24 -0.07
C GLY A 116 -1.21 33.97 0.68
N LYS A 117 -1.23 32.81 0.00
CA LYS A 117 -1.55 31.51 0.60
C LYS A 117 -0.28 30.82 1.13
N LYS A 118 -0.44 30.01 2.16
CA LYS A 118 0.67 29.25 2.76
C LYS A 118 1.10 28.10 1.82
N PRO A 119 2.37 28.04 1.38
CA PRO A 119 2.89 26.92 0.60
C PRO A 119 2.95 25.64 1.45
N PHE A 120 2.61 24.51 0.86
CA PHE A 120 2.56 23.21 1.56
C PHE A 120 2.99 22.01 0.71
N LEU A 121 3.02 22.13 -0.61
CA LEU A 121 3.23 21.00 -1.51
C LEU A 121 4.63 20.42 -1.40
N LEU A 122 5.68 21.26 -1.32
CA LEU A 122 7.05 20.76 -1.11
C LEU A 122 7.23 20.04 0.22
N LYS A 123 6.56 20.52 1.28
CA LYS A 123 6.57 19.84 2.59
C LYS A 123 5.88 18.49 2.49
N LEU A 124 4.79 18.42 1.73
CA LEU A 124 4.07 17.19 1.48
C LEU A 124 4.90 16.20 0.65
N GLN A 125 5.58 16.65 -0.41
CA GLN A 125 6.47 15.80 -1.21
C GLN A 125 7.64 15.24 -0.39
N ARG A 126 8.19 16.02 0.56
CA ARG A 126 9.21 15.52 1.49
C ARG A 126 8.68 14.35 2.32
N LYS A 127 7.47 14.46 2.88
CA LYS A 127 6.84 13.37 3.64
C LYS A 127 6.60 12.13 2.78
N VAL A 128 6.18 12.33 1.52
CA VAL A 128 6.02 11.22 0.56
C VAL A 128 7.35 10.52 0.33
N PHE A 129 8.42 11.28 0.09
CA PHE A 129 9.76 10.74 -0.10
C PHE A 129 10.26 9.96 1.14
N ASP A 130 10.12 10.54 2.32
CA ASP A 130 10.54 9.90 3.58
C ASP A 130 9.79 8.59 3.79
N ALA A 131 8.47 8.57 3.57
CA ALA A 131 7.65 7.37 3.66
C ALA A 131 8.10 6.29 2.64
N GLN A 132 8.41 6.68 1.40
CA GLN A 132 8.94 5.76 0.39
C GLN A 132 10.29 5.17 0.81
N MET A 133 11.18 5.97 1.38
CA MET A 133 12.48 5.48 1.86
C MET A 133 12.32 4.53 3.05
N SER A 134 11.42 4.82 3.99
CA SER A 134 11.12 3.91 5.10
C SER A 134 10.52 2.58 4.63
N LEU A 135 9.69 2.60 3.58
CA LEU A 135 9.09 1.39 3.01
C LEU A 135 10.04 0.60 2.13
N LYS A 136 11.14 1.20 1.66
CA LYS A 136 12.02 0.61 0.64
C LYS A 136 12.51 -0.79 1.00
N TYR A 137 12.93 -1.00 2.24
CA TYR A 137 13.38 -2.32 2.70
C TYR A 137 12.28 -3.38 2.58
N PHE A 138 11.04 -3.02 2.89
CA PHE A 138 9.90 -3.94 2.83
C PHE A 138 9.44 -4.19 1.39
N THR A 139 9.56 -3.20 0.50
CA THR A 139 9.16 -3.34 -0.90
C THR A 139 10.20 -4.08 -1.75
N ASP A 140 11.49 -3.94 -1.42
CA ASP A 140 12.60 -4.56 -2.15
C ASP A 140 12.80 -6.03 -1.79
N ASN A 141 12.25 -6.50 -0.67
CA ASN A 141 12.33 -7.89 -0.22
C ASN A 141 10.97 -8.57 -0.28
N GLU A 142 10.98 -9.88 -0.53
CA GLU A 142 9.77 -10.69 -0.44
C GLU A 142 9.60 -11.26 0.97
N TRP A 143 8.34 -11.29 1.43
CA TRP A 143 8.00 -11.75 2.76
C TRP A 143 6.99 -12.90 2.67
N VAL A 144 7.37 -14.04 3.22
CA VAL A 144 6.49 -15.20 3.36
C VAL A 144 6.10 -15.32 4.81
N PHE A 145 4.83 -15.07 5.10
CA PHE A 145 4.28 -15.19 6.44
C PHE A 145 3.74 -16.61 6.65
N LYS A 146 4.00 -17.17 7.83
CA LYS A 146 3.40 -18.44 8.25
C LYS A 146 1.94 -18.19 8.67
N THR A 147 1.00 -18.82 7.95
CA THR A 147 -0.45 -18.57 8.07
C THR A 147 -1.24 -19.78 8.55
N ASP A 148 -0.59 -20.84 9.04
CA ASP A 148 -1.27 -22.09 9.46
C ASP A 148 -2.40 -21.83 10.47
N ASN A 149 -2.11 -21.04 11.51
CA ASN A 149 -3.09 -20.70 12.54
C ASN A 149 -4.25 -19.86 11.97
N PHE A 150 -3.98 -18.98 11.01
CA PHE A 150 -5.00 -18.17 10.36
C PHE A 150 -5.93 -19.04 9.51
N ARG A 151 -5.39 -20.00 8.76
CA ARG A 151 -6.18 -20.97 8.00
C ARG A 151 -7.05 -21.83 8.91
N ASN A 152 -6.51 -22.22 10.07
CA ASN A 152 -7.24 -23.04 11.03
C ASN A 152 -8.48 -22.34 11.61
N LEU A 153 -8.50 -21.00 11.70
CA LEU A 153 -9.69 -20.26 12.15
C LEU A 153 -10.90 -20.47 11.25
N ALA A 154 -10.70 -20.61 9.94
CA ALA A 154 -11.81 -20.85 9.01
C ALA A 154 -12.46 -22.23 9.24
N HIS A 155 -11.70 -23.20 9.76
CA HIS A 155 -12.25 -24.51 10.10
C HIS A 155 -13.15 -24.47 11.34
N ASP A 156 -12.91 -23.52 12.24
CA ASP A 156 -13.72 -23.33 13.47
C ASP A 156 -15.07 -22.63 13.19
N LEU A 157 -15.28 -22.10 11.98
CA LEU A 157 -16.54 -21.50 11.56
C LEU A 157 -17.54 -22.55 11.04
N LEU A 158 -18.82 -22.27 11.25
CA LEU A 158 -19.94 -22.95 10.58
C LEU A 158 -19.82 -22.77 9.06
N GLU A 159 -20.30 -23.73 8.27
CA GLU A 159 -20.22 -23.65 6.80
C GLU A 159 -20.93 -22.42 6.22
N SER A 160 -21.97 -21.91 6.90
CA SER A 160 -22.68 -20.68 6.52
C SER A 160 -21.84 -19.41 6.67
N ASP A 161 -20.82 -19.46 7.54
CA ASP A 161 -20.06 -18.28 7.99
C ASP A 161 -18.64 -18.25 7.39
N ARG A 162 -18.28 -19.29 6.62
CA ARG A 162 -17.01 -19.41 5.90
C ARG A 162 -16.92 -18.47 4.69
#